data_AF-A0A395IAB8-F1
#
_entry.id   AF-A0A395IAB8-F1
#
_cell.length_a   1.000
_cell.length_b   1.000
_cell.length_c   1.000
_cell.angle_alpha   90.00
_cell.angle_beta   90.00
_cell.angle_gamma   90.00
#
_symmetry.space_group_name_H-M   'P 1'
#
loop_
_entity.id
_entity.type
_entity.pdbx_description
1 polymer ?
#
loop_
_entity_poly.entity_id
_entity_poly.type
_entity_poly.pdbx_seq_one_letter_code
_entity_poly.pdbx_strand_id
1 'polypeptide(L)'
;MCGIFFSLAASNSVLPNEETCALLRGRGPDNYHAHTIQRKVIDTHLTSGASATIFLSFVSTLLSMRGDHVVPQPLVDATTGSVLCFNGDAWKIDGEPIDGNDAELIFSLLLKAVDRPTADSPEQQDSTGATQRVVDVVSSISGPFAFVFYDAINSRIFFTRDCLGRRSLLQGVDDKGNFKICSLCDSTSANHFSEVETDGIYMIDLEHAFDTPASGSAASFAIDSIHTLPWDQDQSHLRPRNPIPSMNRSLPDGSSAPSLTTETPVISALEQKLHQSLALRIQNVREPPTSPTGSRVKVAVLFSGGLDCSLLARLSHEILPEDETIDLLNVAFENPRVAAAAAKQGGAVGSVYESCPDRMTGRSAFAELQKVCPSRNWRFVAINIPYTETLAHRDTVKRLMRPHNTEMDLSIACALYFASRGQGQAYDSHPQEGSHEPTPYTTSARVLLSGLGADELFAGYSRHGVAFSRDGFAGLIEEINLDVSRLGKRNLGRDNRVIAHWGREARFPFLDEDFVSWVVQLPVWEKCGFGTTATELPSEAGIDSEKKALRLVALRLGMTSVAREKKRAIQFGSRTAKMEKGRVKGTDALS
;
A
#
# COMPACT_ATOMS: atom_id res chain seq x y z
N MET A 1 -3.14 -11.10 0.58
CA MET A 1 -1.93 -10.68 -0.19
C MET A 1 -1.21 -11.86 -0.86
N CYS A 2 -0.66 -11.65 -2.07
CA CYS A 2 0.16 -12.63 -2.79
C CYS A 2 1.45 -12.01 -3.37
N GLY A 3 2.48 -12.82 -3.64
CA GLY A 3 3.53 -12.48 -4.60
C GLY A 3 3.20 -13.09 -5.96
N ILE A 4 3.20 -12.27 -7.01
CA ILE A 4 2.88 -12.66 -8.39
C ILE A 4 4.16 -12.72 -9.22
N PHE A 5 4.29 -13.74 -10.05
CA PHE A 5 5.14 -13.74 -11.23
C PHE A 5 4.36 -14.29 -12.42
N PHE A 6 4.48 -13.62 -13.55
CA PHE A 6 3.93 -14.03 -14.83
C PHE A 6 4.98 -13.85 -15.92
N SER A 7 5.01 -14.77 -16.88
CA SER A 7 5.81 -14.61 -18.10
C SER A 7 5.05 -15.07 -19.34
N LEU A 8 5.20 -14.29 -20.41
CA LEU A 8 4.78 -14.57 -21.78
C LEU A 8 6.02 -14.75 -22.65
N ALA A 9 6.18 -15.94 -23.23
CA ALA A 9 7.35 -16.31 -24.02
C ALA A 9 6.96 -17.06 -25.31
N ALA A 10 7.74 -16.89 -26.38
CA ALA A 10 7.49 -17.53 -27.68
C ALA A 10 8.29 -18.82 -27.92
N SER A 11 9.25 -19.13 -27.05
CA SER A 11 10.17 -20.28 -27.24
C SER A 11 9.93 -21.42 -26.25
N ASN A 12 9.89 -21.12 -24.96
CA ASN A 12 9.70 -22.09 -23.89
C ASN A 12 9.09 -21.42 -22.66
N SER A 13 8.48 -22.20 -21.76
CA SER A 13 8.04 -21.71 -20.46
C SER A 13 9.21 -21.09 -19.69
N VAL A 14 8.98 -19.91 -19.10
CA VAL A 14 9.98 -19.17 -18.32
C VAL A 14 9.46 -19.06 -16.89
N LEU A 15 10.13 -19.76 -15.97
CA LEU A 15 9.87 -19.70 -14.54
C LEU A 15 10.79 -18.66 -13.86
N PRO A 16 10.41 -18.16 -12.68
CA PRO A 16 11.29 -17.28 -11.91
C PRO A 16 12.56 -18.03 -11.50
N ASN A 17 13.69 -17.32 -11.46
CA ASN A 17 14.94 -17.86 -10.90
C ASN A 17 14.82 -18.10 -9.39
N GLU A 18 15.84 -18.73 -8.80
CA GLU A 18 15.84 -19.09 -7.36
C GLU A 18 15.73 -17.85 -6.45
N GLU A 19 16.39 -16.76 -6.82
CA GLU A 19 16.34 -15.50 -6.05
C GLU A 19 14.92 -14.91 -6.04
N THR A 20 14.30 -14.77 -7.21
CA THR A 20 12.90 -14.31 -7.32
C THR A 20 11.96 -15.25 -6.56
N CYS A 21 12.16 -16.56 -6.66
CA CYS A 21 11.37 -17.53 -5.90
C CYS A 21 11.47 -17.31 -4.38
N ALA A 22 12.69 -17.10 -3.86
CA ALA A 22 12.91 -16.85 -2.43
C ALA A 22 12.24 -15.55 -1.98
N LEU A 23 12.37 -14.47 -2.75
CA LEU A 23 11.75 -13.18 -2.46
C LEU A 23 10.22 -13.24 -2.49
N LEU A 24 9.64 -13.94 -3.46
CA LEU A 24 8.19 -14.17 -3.54
C LEU A 24 7.70 -14.99 -2.35
N ARG A 25 8.39 -16.07 -1.97
CA ARG A 25 8.03 -16.89 -0.80
C ARG A 25 8.13 -16.12 0.52
N GLY A 26 9.05 -15.17 0.63
CA GLY A 26 9.10 -14.25 1.77
C GLY A 26 7.85 -13.38 1.88
N ARG A 27 7.23 -13.02 0.74
CA ARG A 27 5.96 -12.28 0.69
C ARG A 27 4.75 -13.13 1.01
N GLY A 28 4.70 -14.34 0.46
CA GLY A 28 3.61 -15.28 0.63
C GLY A 28 4.10 -16.63 1.12
N PRO A 29 4.33 -16.81 2.43
CA PRO A 29 4.91 -18.02 2.98
C PRO A 29 3.93 -19.19 3.13
N ASP A 30 2.62 -18.96 3.03
CA ASP A 30 1.60 -19.98 3.36
C ASP A 30 1.35 -20.96 2.21
N ASN A 31 1.59 -20.55 0.96
CA ASN A 31 1.46 -21.41 -0.21
C ASN A 31 2.36 -20.92 -1.36
N TYR A 32 2.82 -21.86 -2.18
CA TYR A 32 3.52 -21.59 -3.44
C TYR A 32 2.97 -22.54 -4.50
N HIS A 33 2.54 -22.01 -5.64
CA HIS A 33 2.13 -22.83 -6.77
C HIS A 33 2.57 -22.20 -8.09
N ALA A 34 2.83 -23.07 -9.08
CA ALA A 34 3.23 -22.70 -10.42
C ALA A 34 2.33 -23.43 -11.42
N HIS A 35 1.86 -22.70 -12.42
CA HIS A 35 1.03 -23.22 -13.50
C HIS A 35 1.58 -22.74 -14.84
N THR A 36 1.69 -23.63 -15.81
CA THR A 36 2.21 -23.28 -17.14
C THR A 36 1.25 -23.74 -18.22
N ILE A 37 1.01 -22.88 -19.20
CA ILE A 37 0.14 -23.15 -20.35
C ILE A 37 0.96 -23.03 -21.62
N GLN A 38 0.82 -24.01 -22.51
CA GLN A 38 1.28 -23.92 -23.89
C GLN A 38 0.05 -23.72 -24.78
N ARG A 39 0.03 -22.63 -25.55
CA ARG A 39 -1.09 -22.30 -26.44
C ARG A 39 -0.59 -22.08 -27.85
N LYS A 40 -1.31 -22.60 -28.83
CA LYS A 40 -1.16 -22.17 -30.23
C LYS A 40 -2.07 -20.98 -30.45
N VAL A 41 -1.50 -19.90 -30.96
CA VAL A 41 -2.22 -18.69 -31.32
C VAL A 41 -2.11 -18.51 -32.82
N ILE A 42 -3.24 -18.23 -33.46
CA ILE A 42 -3.29 -17.91 -34.88
C ILE A 42 -3.03 -16.41 -34.97
N ASP A 43 -1.89 -16.03 -35.55
CA ASP A 43 -1.61 -14.63 -35.79
C ASP A 43 -2.38 -14.20 -37.04
N THR A 44 -3.35 -13.31 -36.85
CA THR A 44 -4.23 -12.81 -37.91
C THR A 44 -3.55 -11.74 -38.78
N HIS A 45 -2.41 -11.18 -38.35
CA HIS A 45 -1.58 -10.28 -39.18
C HIS A 45 -0.77 -11.03 -40.24
N LEU A 46 -0.64 -12.36 -40.11
CA LEU A 46 0.01 -13.20 -41.11
C LEU A 46 -0.97 -13.57 -42.23
N THR A 47 -0.72 -13.03 -43.42
CA THR A 47 -1.43 -13.38 -44.68
C THR A 47 -1.43 -14.88 -45.00
N SER A 48 -0.65 -15.70 -44.30
CA SER A 48 -0.55 -17.15 -44.45
C SER A 48 -1.28 -17.97 -43.36
N GLY A 49 -1.92 -17.35 -42.36
CA GLY A 49 -2.57 -18.06 -41.25
C GLY A 49 -1.59 -18.88 -40.39
N ALA A 50 -0.34 -18.44 -40.28
CA ALA A 50 0.68 -19.15 -39.52
C ALA A 50 0.39 -19.07 -38.00
N SER A 51 0.50 -20.21 -37.33
CA SER A 51 0.29 -20.31 -35.89
C SER A 51 1.60 -20.17 -35.13
N ALA A 52 1.67 -19.30 -34.14
CA ALA A 52 2.75 -19.25 -33.16
C ALA A 52 2.41 -20.12 -31.94
N THR A 53 3.40 -20.78 -31.36
CA THR A 53 3.24 -21.44 -30.05
C THR A 53 3.79 -20.50 -28.99
N ILE A 54 2.97 -20.19 -28.00
CA ILE A 54 3.33 -19.33 -26.88
C ILE A 54 3.28 -20.13 -25.58
N PHE A 55 4.03 -19.66 -24.60
CA PHE A 55 4.14 -20.23 -23.27
C PHE A 55 3.81 -19.17 -22.23
N LEU A 56 2.79 -19.47 -21.43
CA LEU A 56 2.39 -18.66 -20.29
C LEU A 56 2.84 -19.36 -19.03
N SER A 57 3.53 -18.65 -18.14
CA SER A 57 3.96 -19.18 -16.84
C SER A 57 3.43 -18.30 -15.74
N PHE A 58 2.67 -18.88 -14.82
CA PHE A 58 2.03 -18.21 -13.69
C PHE A 58 2.62 -18.80 -12.41
N VAL A 59 3.12 -17.95 -11.52
CA VAL A 59 3.57 -18.34 -10.18
C VAL A 59 2.94 -17.39 -9.19
N SER A 60 2.33 -17.97 -8.15
CA SER A 60 1.84 -17.19 -7.02
C SER A 60 2.33 -17.77 -5.70
N THR A 61 2.54 -16.85 -4.76
CA THR A 61 2.88 -17.13 -3.35
C THR A 61 1.84 -16.46 -2.49
N LEU A 62 1.34 -17.13 -1.47
CA LEU A 62 0.18 -16.65 -0.71
C LEU A 62 0.55 -16.26 0.72
N LEU A 63 0.11 -15.08 1.13
CA LEU A 63 -0.11 -14.74 2.55
C LEU A 63 -1.62 -14.75 2.77
N SER A 64 -2.12 -15.78 3.46
CA SER A 64 -3.55 -16.00 3.66
C SER A 64 -4.09 -15.01 4.71
N MET A 65 -4.88 -14.04 4.23
CA MET A 65 -5.39 -12.93 5.04
C MET A 65 -6.93 -12.75 4.98
N ARG A 66 -7.59 -13.38 4.01
CA ARG A 66 -9.04 -13.27 3.71
C ARG A 66 -9.66 -14.65 3.57
N GLY A 67 -10.96 -14.75 3.83
CA GLY A 67 -11.70 -16.01 3.86
C GLY A 67 -11.43 -16.88 5.10
N ASP A 68 -12.21 -17.95 5.21
CA ASP A 68 -12.15 -18.95 6.29
C ASP A 68 -11.14 -20.09 6.01
N HIS A 69 -10.75 -20.28 4.75
CA HIS A 69 -9.80 -21.31 4.33
C HIS A 69 -8.66 -20.73 3.46
N VAL A 70 -7.57 -21.49 3.32
CA VAL A 70 -6.44 -21.08 2.48
C VAL A 70 -6.82 -21.36 1.03
N VAL A 71 -6.76 -20.34 0.17
CA VAL A 71 -7.05 -20.44 -1.26
C VAL A 71 -5.73 -20.42 -2.05
N PRO A 72 -5.21 -21.57 -2.51
CA PRO A 72 -3.98 -21.63 -3.30
C PRO A 72 -4.12 -20.82 -4.59
N GLN A 73 -3.04 -20.16 -4.98
CA GLN A 73 -2.97 -19.39 -6.22
C GLN A 73 -1.74 -19.80 -7.02
N PRO A 74 -1.74 -19.74 -8.37
CA PRO A 74 -2.79 -19.17 -9.21
C PRO A 74 -4.10 -19.96 -9.19
N LEU A 75 -5.23 -19.25 -9.25
CA LEU A 75 -6.54 -19.84 -9.46
C LEU A 75 -6.67 -20.26 -10.92
N VAL A 76 -7.06 -21.49 -11.18
CA VAL A 76 -7.17 -22.06 -12.54
C VAL A 76 -8.56 -22.65 -12.69
N ASP A 77 -9.30 -22.21 -13.70
CA ASP A 77 -10.58 -22.79 -14.04
C ASP A 77 -10.36 -24.00 -14.97
N ALA A 78 -10.82 -25.18 -14.52
CA ALA A 78 -10.63 -26.42 -15.27
C ALA A 78 -11.46 -26.50 -16.56
N THR A 79 -12.54 -25.71 -16.65
CA THR A 79 -13.46 -25.74 -17.80
C THR A 79 -12.91 -24.95 -18.98
N THR A 80 -12.49 -23.71 -18.72
CA THR A 80 -12.02 -22.76 -19.73
C THR A 80 -10.51 -22.76 -19.89
N GLY A 81 -9.77 -23.14 -18.83
CA GLY A 81 -8.32 -22.95 -18.75
C GLY A 81 -7.90 -21.52 -18.40
N SER A 82 -8.83 -20.66 -17.99
CA SER A 82 -8.54 -19.29 -17.56
C SER A 82 -7.81 -19.29 -16.22
N VAL A 83 -6.96 -18.28 -15.99
CA VAL A 83 -6.06 -18.25 -14.83
C VAL A 83 -6.05 -16.87 -14.18
N LEU A 84 -6.11 -16.80 -12.85
CA LEU A 84 -5.95 -15.57 -12.07
C LEU A 84 -4.81 -15.69 -11.05
N CYS A 85 -3.87 -14.74 -11.12
CA CYS A 85 -2.94 -14.40 -10.05
C CYS A 85 -3.43 -13.11 -9.39
N PHE A 86 -3.92 -13.15 -8.16
CA PHE A 86 -4.48 -12.00 -7.44
C PHE A 86 -3.70 -11.69 -6.17
N ASN A 87 -3.15 -10.48 -6.09
CA ASN A 87 -2.52 -9.93 -4.90
C ASN A 87 -3.34 -8.74 -4.40
N GLY A 88 -4.24 -8.98 -3.47
CA GLY A 88 -5.06 -7.92 -2.90
C GLY A 88 -5.78 -8.31 -1.63
N ASP A 89 -6.55 -7.33 -1.15
CA ASP A 89 -7.59 -7.49 -0.12
C ASP A 89 -8.78 -6.64 -0.58
N ALA A 90 -9.61 -7.21 -1.45
CA ALA A 90 -10.84 -6.53 -1.80
C ALA A 90 -11.77 -6.56 -0.59
N TRP A 91 -12.23 -5.37 -0.22
CA TRP A 91 -13.12 -5.15 0.91
C TRP A 91 -14.57 -5.18 0.48
N LYS A 92 -14.88 -4.66 -0.71
CA LYS A 92 -16.22 -4.59 -1.26
C LYS A 92 -16.24 -4.94 -2.74
N ILE A 93 -17.37 -5.47 -3.20
CA ILE A 93 -17.74 -5.59 -4.61
C ILE A 93 -19.06 -4.86 -4.79
N ASP A 94 -19.15 -3.97 -5.77
CA ASP A 94 -20.36 -3.17 -6.04
C ASP A 94 -20.86 -2.38 -4.83
N GLY A 95 -19.92 -1.94 -3.98
CA GLY A 95 -20.22 -1.19 -2.75
C GLY A 95 -20.60 -2.05 -1.55
N GLU A 96 -20.77 -3.36 -1.72
CA GLU A 96 -21.15 -4.28 -0.64
C GLU A 96 -19.94 -5.01 -0.06
N PRO A 97 -19.79 -5.10 1.28
CA PRO A 97 -18.71 -5.84 1.91
C PRO A 97 -18.65 -7.31 1.47
N ILE A 98 -17.44 -7.81 1.20
CA ILE A 98 -17.24 -9.21 0.82
C ILE A 98 -17.25 -10.10 2.06
N ASP A 99 -18.17 -11.07 2.05
CA ASP A 99 -18.14 -12.25 2.92
C ASP A 99 -17.40 -13.40 2.21
N GLY A 100 -16.51 -14.10 2.93
CA GLY A 100 -15.65 -15.15 2.37
C GLY A 100 -14.33 -14.66 1.75
N ASN A 101 -13.83 -15.41 0.75
CA ASN A 101 -12.55 -15.14 0.08
C ASN A 101 -12.76 -14.25 -1.14
N ASP A 102 -12.02 -13.14 -1.19
CA ASP A 102 -12.09 -12.14 -2.24
C ASP A 102 -11.53 -12.63 -3.58
N ALA A 103 -10.42 -13.37 -3.57
CA ALA A 103 -9.82 -13.87 -4.81
C ALA A 103 -10.74 -14.85 -5.55
N GLU A 104 -11.43 -15.73 -4.83
CA GLU A 104 -12.40 -16.67 -5.41
C GLU A 104 -13.62 -15.94 -6.01
N LEU A 105 -14.18 -14.97 -5.27
CA LEU A 105 -15.31 -14.18 -5.74
C LEU A 105 -14.95 -13.41 -7.02
N ILE A 106 -13.81 -12.71 -7.01
CA ILE A 106 -13.32 -11.95 -8.16
C ILE A 106 -13.06 -12.89 -9.34
N PHE A 107 -12.45 -14.06 -9.13
CA PHE A 107 -12.22 -15.01 -10.21
C PHE A 107 -13.54 -15.51 -10.81
N SER A 108 -14.52 -15.87 -9.98
CA SER A 108 -15.86 -16.25 -10.43
C SER A 108 -16.53 -15.15 -11.26
N LEU A 109 -16.42 -13.88 -10.85
CA LEU A 109 -16.97 -12.74 -11.60
C LEU A 109 -16.26 -12.55 -12.95
N LEU A 110 -14.93 -12.68 -12.97
CA LEU A 110 -14.14 -12.60 -14.20
C LEU A 110 -14.46 -13.74 -15.17
N LEU A 111 -14.62 -14.97 -14.67
CA LEU A 111 -15.03 -16.12 -15.49
C LEU A 111 -16.41 -15.88 -16.13
N LYS A 112 -17.39 -15.37 -15.37
CA LYS A 112 -18.71 -15.00 -15.89
C LYS A 112 -18.62 -13.86 -16.90
N ALA A 113 -17.72 -12.90 -16.70
CA ALA A 113 -17.54 -11.77 -17.60
C ALA A 113 -17.01 -12.22 -18.98
N VAL A 114 -16.09 -13.18 -19.01
CA VAL A 114 -15.48 -13.65 -20.29
C VAL A 114 -16.30 -14.72 -21.00
N ASP A 115 -17.20 -15.39 -20.28
CA ASP A 115 -18.12 -16.37 -20.87
C ASP A 115 -19.15 -15.68 -21.79
N ARG A 116 -19.63 -16.40 -22.80
CA ARG A 116 -20.57 -15.87 -23.80
C ARG A 116 -22.01 -15.98 -23.29
N PRO A 117 -22.83 -14.91 -23.32
CA PRO A 117 -24.26 -15.07 -23.16
C PRO A 117 -24.81 -15.94 -24.30
N THR A 118 -25.65 -16.92 -23.97
CA THR A 118 -26.26 -17.85 -24.91
C THR A 118 -27.07 -17.13 -26.00
N ALA A 119 -26.69 -17.39 -27.26
CA ALA A 119 -27.36 -17.37 -28.57
C ALA A 119 -28.65 -16.55 -28.91
N ASP A 120 -29.36 -15.92 -27.97
CA ASP A 120 -30.65 -15.25 -28.26
C ASP A 120 -30.56 -13.72 -28.42
N SER A 121 -29.36 -13.15 -28.36
CA SER A 121 -29.12 -11.73 -28.66
C SER A 121 -28.47 -11.60 -30.05
N PRO A 122 -29.08 -10.87 -31.00
CA PRO A 122 -28.57 -10.72 -32.37
C PRO A 122 -27.34 -9.78 -32.45
N GLU A 123 -26.66 -9.53 -31.33
CA GLU A 123 -25.45 -8.73 -31.28
C GLU A 123 -24.28 -9.59 -31.77
N GLN A 124 -23.90 -9.31 -33.02
CA GLN A 124 -22.76 -9.84 -33.75
C GLN A 124 -21.53 -10.04 -32.86
N GLN A 125 -20.85 -11.19 -32.94
CA GLN A 125 -19.38 -11.36 -32.95
C GLN A 125 -18.47 -10.49 -32.03
N ASP A 126 -18.97 -9.88 -30.95
CA ASP A 126 -18.28 -8.72 -30.37
C ASP A 126 -17.38 -9.10 -29.20
N SER A 127 -16.12 -9.36 -29.52
CA SER A 127 -15.05 -9.51 -28.53
C SER A 127 -14.93 -8.27 -27.62
N THR A 128 -15.44 -7.10 -28.01
CA THR A 128 -15.41 -5.91 -27.14
C THR A 128 -16.38 -6.02 -25.97
N GLY A 129 -17.48 -6.77 -26.09
CA GLY A 129 -18.45 -6.97 -25.01
C GLY A 129 -17.88 -7.74 -23.82
N ALA A 130 -17.04 -8.76 -24.04
CA ALA A 130 -16.35 -9.47 -22.96
C ALA A 130 -15.35 -8.56 -22.25
N THR A 131 -14.59 -7.74 -23.00
CA THR A 131 -13.68 -6.76 -22.43
C THR A 131 -14.42 -5.74 -21.57
N GLN A 132 -15.57 -5.23 -22.01
CA GLN A 132 -16.39 -4.32 -21.21
C GLN A 132 -16.81 -4.97 -19.89
N ARG A 133 -17.29 -6.21 -19.90
CA ARG A 133 -17.68 -6.90 -18.66
C ARG A 133 -16.51 -7.11 -17.71
N VAL A 134 -15.31 -7.38 -18.21
CA VAL A 134 -14.09 -7.44 -17.38
C VAL A 134 -13.79 -6.06 -16.77
N VAL A 135 -13.90 -4.99 -17.54
CA VAL A 135 -13.75 -3.60 -17.06
C VAL A 135 -14.78 -3.29 -15.96
N ASP A 136 -16.03 -3.74 -16.11
CA ASP A 136 -17.08 -3.55 -15.11
C ASP A 136 -16.76 -4.28 -13.81
N VAL A 137 -16.30 -5.54 -13.90
CA VAL A 137 -15.85 -6.31 -12.72
C VAL A 137 -14.69 -5.63 -12.01
N VAL A 138 -13.69 -5.10 -12.74
CA VAL A 138 -12.57 -4.39 -12.10
C VAL A 138 -13.05 -3.09 -11.46
N SER A 139 -14.00 -2.40 -12.08
CA SER A 139 -14.58 -1.14 -11.57
C SER A 139 -15.41 -1.32 -10.30
N SER A 140 -15.92 -2.53 -10.05
CA SER A 140 -16.71 -2.81 -8.84
C SER A 140 -15.87 -3.13 -7.62
N ILE A 141 -14.56 -3.43 -7.79
CA ILE A 141 -13.66 -3.78 -6.70
C ILE A 141 -13.30 -2.53 -5.88
N SER A 142 -13.61 -2.56 -4.59
CA SER A 142 -13.06 -1.62 -3.61
C SER A 142 -12.04 -2.31 -2.72
N GLY A 143 -10.83 -1.76 -2.65
CA GLY A 143 -9.72 -2.28 -1.86
C GLY A 143 -8.41 -2.33 -2.66
N PRO A 144 -7.28 -2.55 -1.97
CA PRO A 144 -5.98 -2.66 -2.62
C PRO A 144 -5.86 -3.96 -3.42
N PHE A 145 -5.49 -3.88 -4.70
CA PHE A 145 -5.23 -5.05 -5.53
C PHE A 145 -4.18 -4.81 -6.60
N ALA A 146 -3.56 -5.91 -7.03
CA ALA A 146 -2.85 -6.04 -8.29
C ALA A 146 -3.07 -7.46 -8.80
N PHE A 147 -3.27 -7.64 -10.10
CA PHE A 147 -3.53 -8.97 -10.65
C PHE A 147 -2.99 -9.17 -12.06
N VAL A 148 -2.89 -10.43 -12.45
CA VAL A 148 -2.79 -10.89 -13.84
C VAL A 148 -3.89 -11.93 -14.05
N PHE A 149 -4.77 -11.68 -15.01
CA PHE A 149 -5.87 -12.55 -15.40
C PHE A 149 -5.69 -12.94 -16.87
N TYR A 150 -5.69 -14.24 -17.13
CA TYR A 150 -5.66 -14.79 -18.47
C TYR A 150 -7.04 -15.35 -18.80
N ASP A 151 -7.70 -14.70 -19.76
CA ASP A 151 -8.93 -15.13 -20.39
C ASP A 151 -8.59 -16.13 -21.50
N ALA A 152 -8.82 -17.42 -21.21
CA ALA A 152 -8.55 -18.46 -22.16
C ALA A 152 -9.59 -18.51 -23.30
N ILE A 153 -10.82 -18.05 -23.08
CA ILE A 153 -11.89 -18.10 -24.09
C ILE A 153 -11.59 -17.14 -25.23
N ASN A 154 -11.18 -15.90 -24.90
CA ASN A 154 -10.98 -14.83 -25.87
C ASN A 154 -9.50 -14.52 -26.15
N SER A 155 -8.57 -15.40 -25.76
CA SER A 155 -7.12 -15.26 -26.02
C SER A 155 -6.51 -13.96 -25.46
N ARG A 156 -6.92 -13.51 -24.27
CA ARG A 156 -6.51 -12.20 -23.72
C ARG A 156 -5.86 -12.28 -22.36
N ILE A 157 -4.99 -11.32 -22.07
CA ILE A 157 -4.41 -11.11 -20.75
C ILE A 157 -4.79 -9.72 -20.27
N PHE A 158 -5.29 -9.65 -19.04
CA PHE A 158 -5.58 -8.41 -18.32
C PHE A 158 -4.65 -8.30 -17.11
N PHE A 159 -4.02 -7.16 -16.91
CA PHE A 159 -3.24 -6.90 -15.70
C PHE A 159 -3.37 -5.44 -15.28
N THR A 160 -3.35 -5.19 -13.97
CA THR A 160 -3.51 -3.84 -13.44
C THR A 160 -3.18 -3.79 -11.95
N ARG A 161 -3.21 -2.57 -11.41
CA ARG A 161 -3.18 -2.24 -9.99
C ARG A 161 -4.40 -1.40 -9.67
N ASP A 162 -4.79 -1.35 -8.41
CA ASP A 162 -5.80 -0.40 -7.95
C ASP A 162 -5.39 1.06 -8.25
N CYS A 163 -6.35 1.97 -8.37
CA CYS A 163 -6.12 3.39 -8.74
C CYS A 163 -5.16 4.15 -7.81
N LEU A 164 -4.93 3.64 -6.58
CA LEU A 164 -3.97 4.19 -5.62
C LEU A 164 -2.66 3.41 -5.57
N GLY A 165 -2.47 2.36 -6.36
CA GLY A 165 -1.22 1.61 -6.46
C GLY A 165 -0.76 0.97 -5.15
N ARG A 166 -1.68 0.55 -4.28
CA ARG A 166 -1.37 0.04 -2.93
C ARG A 166 -0.68 -1.33 -2.95
N ARG A 167 -0.85 -2.10 -4.02
CA ARG A 167 -0.15 -3.37 -4.26
C ARG A 167 0.90 -3.20 -5.36
N SER A 168 2.07 -3.79 -5.14
CA SER A 168 3.20 -3.73 -6.07
C SER A 168 2.98 -4.65 -7.27
N LEU A 169 3.21 -4.11 -8.47
CA LEU A 169 3.27 -4.85 -9.72
C LEU A 169 4.24 -4.15 -10.67
N LEU A 170 5.20 -4.90 -11.18
CA LEU A 170 6.25 -4.44 -12.08
C LEU A 170 6.12 -5.18 -13.40
N GLN A 171 6.48 -4.53 -14.51
CA GLN A 171 6.49 -5.11 -15.84
C GLN A 171 7.83 -4.88 -16.53
N GLY A 172 8.21 -5.78 -17.43
CA GLY A 172 9.49 -5.71 -18.12
C GLY A 172 9.64 -6.72 -19.25
N VAL A 173 10.59 -6.46 -20.14
CA VAL A 173 11.00 -7.39 -21.20
C VAL A 173 12.47 -7.74 -20.97
N ASP A 174 12.77 -9.04 -20.91
CA ASP A 174 14.15 -9.50 -20.74
C ASP A 174 14.95 -9.49 -22.05
N ASP A 175 16.26 -9.72 -21.96
CA ASP A 175 17.16 -9.75 -23.13
C ASP A 175 16.78 -10.78 -24.21
N LYS A 176 15.91 -11.74 -23.88
CA LYS A 176 15.42 -12.77 -24.80
C LYS A 176 14.06 -12.40 -25.41
N GLY A 177 13.54 -11.20 -25.12
CA GLY A 177 12.26 -10.73 -25.61
C GLY A 177 11.05 -11.32 -24.89
N ASN A 178 11.23 -11.94 -23.72
CA ASN A 178 10.10 -12.45 -22.93
C ASN A 178 9.51 -11.32 -22.09
N PHE A 179 8.19 -11.15 -22.18
CA PHE A 179 7.48 -10.23 -21.31
C PHE A 179 7.25 -10.87 -19.94
N LYS A 180 7.46 -10.08 -18.88
CA LYS A 180 7.36 -10.51 -17.50
C LYS A 180 6.58 -9.49 -16.68
N ILE A 181 5.76 -9.99 -15.79
CA ILE A 181 5.11 -9.23 -14.72
C ILE A 181 5.53 -9.85 -13.39
N CYS A 182 5.94 -9.05 -12.43
CA CYS A 182 6.35 -9.54 -11.12
C CYS A 182 5.99 -8.56 -10.00
N SER A 183 5.70 -9.05 -8.79
CA SER A 183 5.51 -8.17 -7.64
C SER A 183 6.78 -7.45 -7.18
N LEU A 184 7.97 -7.86 -7.63
CA LEU A 184 9.28 -7.34 -7.22
C LEU A 184 10.37 -7.62 -8.28
N CYS A 185 11.49 -6.91 -8.19
CA CYS A 185 12.67 -7.18 -9.01
C CYS A 185 13.68 -8.09 -8.28
N ASP A 186 14.33 -8.99 -9.02
CA ASP A 186 15.58 -9.62 -8.60
C ASP A 186 16.80 -8.79 -9.04
N SER A 187 18.02 -9.21 -8.63
CA SER A 187 19.24 -8.50 -9.07
C SER A 187 19.53 -8.62 -10.55
N THR A 188 19.18 -9.74 -11.16
CA THR A 188 19.56 -10.05 -12.54
C THR A 188 18.75 -9.26 -13.56
N SER A 189 17.58 -8.77 -13.17
CA SER A 189 16.61 -8.11 -14.05
C SER A 189 16.28 -6.68 -13.63
N ALA A 190 17.02 -6.09 -12.68
CA ALA A 190 16.67 -4.79 -12.07
C ALA A 190 16.56 -3.62 -13.07
N ASN A 191 17.28 -3.69 -14.21
CA ASN A 191 17.22 -2.68 -15.28
C ASN A 191 16.10 -2.93 -16.29
N HIS A 192 15.42 -4.08 -16.23
CA HIS A 192 14.40 -4.49 -17.19
C HIS A 192 12.98 -4.22 -16.69
N PHE A 193 12.80 -3.90 -15.41
CA PHE A 193 11.49 -3.70 -14.80
C PHE A 193 11.19 -2.21 -14.54
N SER A 194 9.98 -1.80 -14.90
CA SER A 194 9.33 -0.55 -14.49
C SER A 194 8.08 -0.85 -13.65
N GLU A 195 7.59 0.16 -12.93
CA GLU A 195 6.27 0.05 -12.29
C GLU A 195 5.19 -0.10 -13.36
N VAL A 196 4.22 -0.98 -13.12
CA VAL A 196 2.93 -0.89 -13.82
C VAL A 196 2.25 0.39 -13.30
N GLU A 197 1.90 1.31 -14.19
CA GLU A 197 1.29 2.57 -13.78
C GLU A 197 -0.13 2.34 -13.23
N THR A 198 -0.63 3.34 -12.51
CA THR A 198 -1.97 3.35 -11.88
C THR A 198 -3.00 4.06 -12.76
N ASP A 199 -2.78 4.06 -14.07
CA ASP A 199 -3.52 4.83 -15.07
C ASP A 199 -4.64 4.05 -15.77
N GLY A 200 -4.69 2.72 -15.62
CA GLY A 200 -5.82 1.94 -16.14
C GLY A 200 -5.63 0.43 -16.03
N ILE A 201 -6.47 -0.30 -16.78
CA ILE A 201 -6.32 -1.74 -17.00
C ILE A 201 -5.48 -1.96 -18.26
N TYR A 202 -4.47 -2.80 -18.18
CA TYR A 202 -3.67 -3.18 -19.34
C TYR A 202 -4.20 -4.47 -19.94
N MET A 203 -4.31 -4.51 -21.25
CA MET A 203 -4.81 -5.65 -22.02
C MET A 203 -3.80 -6.03 -23.09
N ILE A 204 -3.55 -7.34 -23.23
CA ILE A 204 -2.80 -7.93 -24.34
C ILE A 204 -3.75 -8.87 -25.07
N ASP A 205 -3.97 -8.62 -26.35
CA ASP A 205 -4.65 -9.55 -27.25
C ASP A 205 -3.60 -10.48 -27.87
N LEU A 206 -3.58 -11.74 -27.43
CA LEU A 206 -2.49 -12.66 -27.78
C LEU A 206 -2.45 -12.97 -29.27
N GLU A 207 -3.56 -12.81 -29.99
CA GLU A 207 -3.65 -13.02 -31.45
C GLU A 207 -2.95 -11.92 -32.25
N HIS A 208 -2.59 -10.81 -31.60
CA HIS A 208 -1.95 -9.63 -32.21
C HIS A 208 -0.69 -9.17 -31.44
N ALA A 209 -0.15 -10.01 -30.55
CA ALA A 209 0.90 -9.61 -29.60
C ALA A 209 2.34 -9.93 -30.02
N PHE A 210 2.56 -10.54 -31.18
CA PHE A 210 3.87 -11.04 -31.59
C PHE A 210 4.28 -10.48 -32.95
N ASP A 211 5.51 -10.00 -33.04
CA ASP A 211 6.10 -9.62 -34.31
C ASP A 211 6.60 -10.86 -35.06
N THR A 212 6.29 -10.92 -36.35
CA THR A 212 6.87 -11.92 -37.24
C THR A 212 8.16 -11.42 -37.88
N PRO A 213 9.28 -12.09 -37.64
CA PRO A 213 10.54 -11.69 -38.23
C PRO A 213 10.65 -12.05 -39.72
N ALA A 214 11.40 -11.25 -40.47
CA ALA A 214 11.82 -11.57 -41.82
C ALA A 214 12.82 -12.74 -41.79
N SER A 215 12.33 -13.96 -42.07
CA SER A 215 13.08 -15.22 -42.23
C SER A 215 13.95 -15.67 -41.03
N GLY A 216 13.48 -16.69 -40.30
CA GLY A 216 14.32 -17.62 -39.54
C GLY A 216 14.59 -17.32 -38.06
N SER A 217 14.17 -16.17 -37.51
CA SER A 217 14.24 -15.94 -36.05
C SER A 217 12.93 -16.32 -35.34
N ALA A 218 13.00 -16.54 -34.03
CA ALA A 218 11.83 -16.79 -33.20
C ALA A 218 10.93 -15.55 -33.14
N ALA A 219 9.61 -15.76 -33.02
CA ALA A 219 8.68 -14.66 -32.79
C ALA A 219 9.04 -13.92 -31.49
N SER A 220 8.96 -12.60 -31.50
CA SER A 220 9.23 -11.74 -30.34
C SER A 220 7.95 -11.05 -29.89
N PHE A 221 7.78 -10.88 -28.58
CA PHE A 221 6.65 -10.12 -28.06
C PHE A 221 6.77 -8.64 -28.45
N ALA A 222 5.72 -8.09 -29.04
CA ALA A 222 5.62 -6.68 -29.40
C ALA A 222 5.11 -5.88 -28.19
N ILE A 223 5.98 -5.15 -27.50
CA ILE A 223 5.58 -4.38 -26.30
C ILE A 223 4.48 -3.34 -26.59
N ASP A 224 4.45 -2.82 -27.82
CA ASP A 224 3.45 -1.86 -28.28
C ASP A 224 2.05 -2.49 -28.46
N SER A 225 1.92 -3.81 -28.35
CA SER A 225 0.62 -4.52 -28.34
C SER A 225 -0.13 -4.41 -27.02
N ILE A 226 0.49 -3.84 -25.98
CA ILE A 226 -0.17 -3.60 -24.70
C ILE A 226 -1.09 -2.39 -24.83
N HIS A 227 -2.39 -2.62 -24.70
CA HIS A 227 -3.41 -1.58 -24.73
C HIS A 227 -3.80 -1.16 -23.31
N THR A 228 -3.79 0.15 -23.04
CA THR A 228 -4.29 0.70 -21.77
C THR A 228 -5.75 1.12 -21.92
N LEU A 229 -6.60 0.62 -21.02
CA LEU A 229 -7.97 1.02 -20.80
C LEU A 229 -7.98 2.01 -19.61
N PRO A 230 -7.93 3.33 -19.86
CA PRO A 230 -7.62 4.31 -18.82
C PRO A 230 -8.77 4.49 -17.84
N TRP A 231 -8.44 4.74 -16.57
CA TRP A 231 -9.45 5.13 -15.57
C TRP A 231 -10.19 6.39 -16.02
N ASP A 232 -11.51 6.38 -15.89
CA ASP A 232 -12.38 7.49 -16.25
C ASP A 232 -13.28 7.90 -15.09
N GLN A 233 -13.62 9.18 -15.02
CA GLN A 233 -14.55 9.72 -14.02
C GLN A 233 -15.99 9.32 -14.37
N ASP A 234 -16.29 9.25 -15.66
CA ASP A 234 -17.60 8.89 -16.18
C ASP A 234 -17.65 7.41 -16.58
N GLN A 235 -18.85 6.82 -16.55
CA GLN A 235 -19.05 5.49 -17.15
C GLN A 235 -18.98 5.63 -18.68
N SER A 236 -17.84 5.26 -19.24
CA SER A 236 -17.60 5.29 -20.67
C SER A 236 -17.16 3.92 -21.18
N HIS A 237 -17.41 3.67 -22.47
CA HIS A 237 -17.14 2.38 -23.09
C HIS A 237 -15.63 2.05 -23.03
N LEU A 238 -15.32 0.85 -22.55
CA LEU A 238 -13.99 0.28 -22.33
C LEU A 238 -13.11 1.09 -21.40
N ARG A 239 -13.71 1.75 -20.40
CA ARG A 239 -12.96 2.50 -19.38
C ARG A 239 -13.43 2.17 -17.98
N PRO A 240 -12.51 1.75 -17.09
CA PRO A 240 -12.88 1.46 -15.73
C PRO A 240 -13.17 2.74 -14.96
N ARG A 241 -14.14 2.66 -14.05
CA ARG A 241 -14.54 3.79 -13.22
C ARG A 241 -13.46 4.12 -12.18
N ASN A 242 -13.03 5.38 -12.14
CA ASN A 242 -12.21 5.89 -11.06
C ASN A 242 -13.09 6.16 -9.83
N PRO A 243 -12.84 5.51 -8.67
CA PRO A 243 -13.64 5.74 -7.47
C PRO A 243 -13.35 7.10 -6.80
N ILE A 244 -12.26 7.78 -7.18
CA ILE A 244 -11.85 9.06 -6.59
C ILE A 244 -12.26 10.21 -7.51
N PRO A 245 -13.21 11.06 -7.09
CA PRO A 245 -13.66 12.20 -7.86
C PRO A 245 -12.63 13.33 -7.88
N SER A 246 -12.82 14.28 -8.81
CA SER A 246 -12.01 15.50 -8.86
C SER A 246 -12.11 16.31 -7.56
N MET A 247 -10.99 16.85 -7.08
CA MET A 247 -10.95 17.63 -5.84
C MET A 247 -11.89 18.83 -5.88
N ASN A 248 -12.55 19.13 -4.75
CA ASN A 248 -13.34 20.34 -4.59
C ASN A 248 -12.44 21.59 -4.66
N ARG A 249 -12.81 22.52 -5.56
CA ARG A 249 -12.07 23.75 -5.86
C ARG A 249 -12.77 25.02 -5.36
N SER A 250 -13.81 24.88 -4.53
CA SER A 250 -14.53 26.02 -3.95
C SER A 250 -13.60 26.90 -3.12
N LEU A 251 -13.80 28.21 -3.20
CA LEU A 251 -13.14 29.21 -2.36
C LEU A 251 -14.17 29.75 -1.35
N PRO A 252 -13.74 30.25 -0.17
CA PRO A 252 -14.67 30.83 0.78
C PRO A 252 -15.24 32.15 0.24
N ASP A 253 -16.50 32.45 0.57
CA ASP A 253 -17.22 33.66 0.10
C ASP A 253 -16.63 34.99 0.66
N GLY A 254 -15.68 34.92 1.59
CA GLY A 254 -15.04 36.07 2.25
C GLY A 254 -13.52 35.92 2.40
N SER A 255 -12.88 36.91 3.02
CA SER A 255 -11.41 36.92 3.20
C SER A 255 -10.89 35.88 4.21
N SER A 256 -11.75 35.33 5.07
CA SER A 256 -11.41 34.27 6.02
C SER A 256 -12.46 33.16 5.99
N ALA A 257 -12.00 31.91 6.09
CA ALA A 257 -12.88 30.77 6.22
C ALA A 257 -13.44 30.62 7.66
N PRO A 258 -14.60 29.97 7.84
CA PRO A 258 -15.16 29.70 9.17
C PRO A 258 -14.18 28.99 10.11
N SER A 259 -14.37 29.16 11.43
CA SER A 259 -13.53 28.47 12.42
C SER A 259 -13.79 26.96 12.37
N LEU A 260 -12.69 26.20 12.36
CA LEU A 260 -12.72 24.76 12.50
C LEU A 260 -12.44 24.40 13.97
N THR A 261 -13.42 23.78 14.63
CA THR A 261 -13.43 23.42 16.06
C THR A 261 -13.88 21.99 16.25
N THR A 262 -13.73 21.45 17.45
CA THR A 262 -14.20 20.10 17.83
C THR A 262 -15.70 19.88 17.67
N GLU A 263 -16.49 20.97 17.64
CA GLU A 263 -17.94 20.95 17.44
C GLU A 263 -18.37 21.15 15.98
N THR A 264 -17.43 21.45 15.07
CA THR A 264 -17.77 21.56 13.65
C THR A 264 -18.25 20.19 13.13
N PRO A 265 -19.42 20.09 12.46
CA PRO A 265 -20.01 18.79 12.08
C PRO A 265 -19.07 17.86 11.32
N VAL A 266 -18.23 18.43 10.45
CA VAL A 266 -17.24 17.68 9.66
C VAL A 266 -16.25 16.88 10.52
N ILE A 267 -15.95 17.32 11.75
CA ILE A 267 -15.03 16.61 12.65
C ILE A 267 -15.65 15.31 13.15
N SER A 268 -16.92 15.35 13.55
CA SER A 268 -17.66 14.13 13.94
C SER A 268 -17.84 13.17 12.76
N ALA A 269 -18.13 13.70 11.56
CA ALA A 269 -18.22 12.91 10.34
C ALA A 269 -16.86 12.28 9.96
N LEU A 270 -15.76 13.01 10.14
CA LEU A 270 -14.39 12.55 9.88
C LEU A 270 -14.02 11.38 10.80
N GLU A 271 -14.33 11.51 12.10
CA GLU A 271 -14.15 10.46 13.10
C GLU A 271 -14.91 9.18 12.69
N GLN A 272 -16.21 9.30 12.36
CA GLN A 272 -17.04 8.19 11.94
C GLN A 272 -16.56 7.54 10.63
N LYS A 273 -16.22 8.32 9.61
CA LYS A 273 -15.75 7.82 8.30
C LYS A 273 -14.40 7.11 8.43
N LEU A 274 -13.48 7.65 9.24
CA LEU A 274 -12.20 7.01 9.50
C LEU A 274 -12.39 5.70 10.30
N HIS A 275 -13.28 5.69 11.28
CA HIS A 275 -13.66 4.48 12.01
C HIS A 275 -14.23 3.41 11.06
N GLN A 276 -15.15 3.77 10.16
CA GLN A 276 -15.71 2.83 9.16
C GLN A 276 -14.64 2.24 8.25
N SER A 277 -13.75 3.08 7.71
CA SER A 277 -12.61 2.66 6.91
C SER A 277 -11.71 1.69 7.69
N LEU A 278 -11.41 2.00 8.95
CA LEU A 278 -10.55 1.19 9.80
C LEU A 278 -11.22 -0.15 10.16
N ALA A 279 -12.51 -0.15 10.50
CA ALA A 279 -13.25 -1.34 10.94
C ALA A 279 -13.18 -2.47 9.92
N LEU A 280 -13.45 -2.15 8.65
CA LEU A 280 -13.39 -3.09 7.54
C LEU A 280 -12.01 -3.73 7.37
N ARG A 281 -10.96 -3.01 7.79
CA ARG A 281 -9.56 -3.43 7.70
C ARG A 281 -9.04 -4.18 8.92
N ILE A 282 -9.77 -4.27 10.05
CA ILE A 282 -9.23 -4.91 11.26
C ILE A 282 -10.17 -5.86 12.00
N GLN A 283 -11.49 -5.83 11.77
CA GLN A 283 -12.43 -6.69 12.50
C GLN A 283 -12.27 -8.17 12.16
N ASN A 284 -12.11 -8.49 10.88
CA ASN A 284 -12.08 -9.87 10.38
C ASN A 284 -10.66 -10.29 9.96
N VAL A 285 -9.67 -9.99 10.81
CA VAL A 285 -8.29 -10.42 10.55
C VAL A 285 -8.16 -11.89 10.90
N ARG A 286 -7.85 -12.69 9.88
CA ARG A 286 -7.60 -14.12 10.01
C ARG A 286 -6.38 -14.38 10.89
N GLU A 287 -6.47 -15.40 11.74
CA GLU A 287 -5.29 -15.93 12.41
C GLU A 287 -4.35 -16.64 11.41
N PRO A 288 -3.03 -16.42 11.50
CA PRO A 288 -2.04 -17.15 10.72
C PRO A 288 -2.20 -18.68 10.86
N PRO A 289 -2.04 -19.47 9.77
CA PRO A 289 -2.06 -20.95 9.87
C PRO A 289 -1.02 -21.51 10.85
N THR A 290 0.09 -20.79 11.04
CA THR A 290 1.20 -21.15 11.93
C THR A 290 1.22 -20.36 13.24
N SER A 291 0.14 -19.65 13.58
CA SER A 291 0.08 -18.83 14.80
C SER A 291 0.17 -19.74 16.05
N PRO A 292 0.95 -19.36 17.08
CA PRO A 292 0.88 -20.01 18.37
C PRO A 292 -0.56 -19.98 18.87
N THR A 293 -1.07 -21.14 19.31
CA THR A 293 -2.42 -21.26 19.88
C THR A 293 -2.59 -20.25 21.02
N GLY A 294 -3.57 -19.35 20.88
CA GLY A 294 -3.89 -18.33 21.89
C GLY A 294 -3.15 -16.98 21.72
N SER A 295 -2.50 -16.70 20.58
CA SER A 295 -1.98 -15.35 20.33
C SER A 295 -3.11 -14.32 20.27
N ARG A 296 -3.07 -13.34 21.19
CA ARG A 296 -4.06 -12.25 21.29
C ARG A 296 -3.70 -11.03 20.44
N VAL A 297 -2.80 -11.19 19.47
CA VAL A 297 -2.24 -10.09 18.68
C VAL A 297 -2.48 -10.35 17.20
N LYS A 298 -3.54 -9.76 16.66
CA LYS A 298 -3.91 -9.85 15.24
C LYS A 298 -3.43 -8.65 14.42
N VAL A 299 -3.37 -7.48 15.04
CA VAL A 299 -3.05 -6.20 14.40
C VAL A 299 -1.92 -5.49 15.14
N ALA A 300 -1.03 -4.89 14.37
CA ALA A 300 -0.02 -3.97 14.86
C ALA A 300 -0.10 -2.63 14.12
N VAL A 301 0.43 -1.57 14.73
CA VAL A 301 0.51 -0.24 14.14
C VAL A 301 1.98 0.09 13.86
N LEU A 302 2.29 0.55 12.65
CA LEU A 302 3.57 1.20 12.38
C LEU A 302 3.59 2.56 13.09
N PHE A 303 4.27 2.63 14.24
CA PHE A 303 3.97 3.62 15.26
C PHE A 303 5.15 4.54 15.55
N SER A 304 5.14 5.74 14.96
CA SER A 304 6.09 6.82 15.31
C SER A 304 5.63 7.66 16.51
N GLY A 305 4.38 7.48 16.96
CA GLY A 305 3.70 8.33 17.95
C GLY A 305 3.12 9.62 17.37
N GLY A 306 3.38 9.93 16.10
CA GLY A 306 2.77 11.08 15.42
C GLY A 306 1.25 10.95 15.29
N LEU A 307 0.59 12.08 15.00
CA LEU A 307 -0.88 12.21 14.91
C LEU A 307 -1.56 11.03 14.19
N ASP A 308 -1.09 10.68 13.01
CA ASP A 308 -1.80 9.79 12.09
C ASP A 308 -1.85 8.36 12.63
N CYS A 309 -0.69 7.79 13.02
CA CYS A 309 -0.62 6.44 13.57
C CYS A 309 -1.26 6.34 14.96
N SER A 310 -1.20 7.41 15.76
CA SER A 310 -1.80 7.45 17.09
C SER A 310 -3.33 7.51 17.03
N LEU A 311 -3.90 8.21 16.03
CA LEU A 311 -5.34 8.18 15.76
C LEU A 311 -5.80 6.77 15.35
N LEU A 312 -5.08 6.11 14.45
CA LEU A 312 -5.41 4.74 14.04
C LEU A 312 -5.31 3.76 15.22
N ALA A 313 -4.29 3.89 16.06
CA ALA A 313 -4.17 3.10 17.28
C ALA A 313 -5.38 3.35 18.19
N ARG A 314 -5.67 4.61 18.52
CA ARG A 314 -6.79 4.99 19.40
C ARG A 314 -8.14 4.49 18.89
N LEU A 315 -8.45 4.63 17.60
CA LEU A 315 -9.71 4.13 17.04
C LEU A 315 -9.76 2.60 16.98
N SER A 316 -8.62 1.91 16.83
CA SER A 316 -8.58 0.45 16.87
C SER A 316 -9.05 -0.14 18.20
N HIS A 317 -8.91 0.62 19.31
CA HIS A 317 -9.44 0.22 20.62
C HIS A 317 -10.96 0.03 20.63
N GLU A 318 -11.70 0.85 19.89
CA GLU A 318 -13.18 0.81 19.82
C GLU A 318 -13.70 -0.33 18.94
N ILE A 319 -12.84 -0.84 18.06
CA ILE A 319 -13.21 -1.79 17.02
C ILE A 319 -12.86 -3.22 17.41
N LEU A 320 -11.67 -3.42 17.98
CA LEU A 320 -11.16 -4.76 18.33
C LEU A 320 -11.70 -5.21 19.69
N PRO A 321 -11.85 -6.52 19.92
CA PRO A 321 -12.16 -7.05 21.26
C PRO A 321 -11.18 -6.53 22.31
N GLU A 322 -11.68 -6.28 23.52
CA GLU A 322 -10.93 -5.63 24.60
C GLU A 322 -9.73 -6.46 25.10
N ASP A 323 -9.83 -7.79 25.01
CA ASP A 323 -8.79 -8.74 25.40
C ASP A 323 -7.68 -8.91 24.35
N GLU A 324 -7.86 -8.39 23.14
CA GLU A 324 -6.83 -8.35 22.11
C GLU A 324 -5.78 -7.27 22.42
N THR A 325 -4.50 -7.66 22.36
CA THR A 325 -3.38 -6.72 22.51
C THR A 325 -3.08 -6.08 21.16
N ILE A 326 -2.85 -4.76 21.17
CA ILE A 326 -2.42 -4.01 19.98
C ILE A 326 -0.94 -3.68 20.12
N ASP A 327 -0.15 -4.19 19.18
CA ASP A 327 1.29 -3.92 19.12
C ASP A 327 1.56 -2.57 18.45
N LEU A 328 2.41 -1.75 19.06
CA LEU A 328 2.88 -0.46 18.55
C LEU A 328 4.35 -0.59 18.16
N LEU A 329 4.62 -0.73 16.86
CA LEU A 329 5.97 -1.00 16.34
C LEU A 329 6.73 0.30 16.13
N ASN A 330 7.67 0.61 17.03
CA ASN A 330 8.42 1.86 17.01
C ASN A 330 9.91 1.62 16.76
N VAL A 331 10.38 2.04 15.58
CA VAL A 331 11.77 1.83 15.13
C VAL A 331 12.67 3.04 15.38
N ALA A 332 13.86 2.77 15.89
CA ALA A 332 14.91 3.76 16.09
C ALA A 332 16.25 3.19 15.64
N PHE A 333 17.03 3.99 14.92
CA PHE A 333 18.33 3.58 14.40
C PHE A 333 19.48 4.24 15.14
N GLU A 334 20.56 3.48 15.31
CA GLU A 334 21.84 4.04 15.67
C GLU A 334 22.38 4.85 14.49
N ASN A 335 22.50 6.16 14.68
CA ASN A 335 23.11 7.05 13.69
C ASN A 335 24.51 7.45 14.16
N PRO A 336 25.58 6.96 13.50
CA PRO A 336 26.96 7.19 13.94
C PRO A 336 27.32 8.68 14.07
N ARG A 337 26.72 9.56 13.26
CA ARG A 337 26.97 11.01 13.32
C ARG A 337 26.37 11.63 14.58
N VAL A 338 25.17 11.20 14.95
CA VAL A 338 24.50 11.67 16.17
C VAL A 338 25.20 11.12 17.40
N ALA A 339 25.56 9.83 17.39
CA ALA A 339 26.33 9.21 18.47
C ALA A 339 27.68 9.92 18.70
N ALA A 340 28.43 10.19 17.62
CA ALA A 340 29.70 10.90 17.69
C ALA A 340 29.56 12.35 18.16
N ALA A 341 28.46 13.04 17.81
CA ALA A 341 28.19 14.40 18.27
C ALA A 341 27.87 14.43 19.78
N ALA A 342 27.07 13.48 20.26
CA ALA A 342 26.73 13.36 21.69
C ALA A 342 27.98 13.05 22.54
N ALA A 343 28.85 12.14 22.08
CA ALA A 343 30.10 11.80 22.77
C ALA A 343 31.04 13.00 22.95
N LYS A 344 31.03 13.96 22.01
CA LYS A 344 31.85 15.18 22.09
C LYS A 344 31.35 16.21 23.10
N GLN A 345 30.08 16.16 23.48
CA GLN A 345 29.45 17.13 24.39
C GLN A 345 29.47 16.71 25.86
N GLY A 346 30.16 15.63 26.22
CA GLY A 346 30.27 15.17 27.61
C GLY A 346 28.94 14.73 28.24
N GLY A 347 27.90 14.47 27.42
CA GLY A 347 26.58 14.10 27.89
C GLY A 347 26.56 12.72 28.53
N ALA A 348 25.80 12.57 29.62
CA ALA A 348 25.46 11.27 30.18
C ALA A 348 24.86 10.37 29.09
N VAL A 349 25.30 9.11 29.05
CA VAL A 349 24.97 8.12 28.01
C VAL A 349 23.54 7.61 28.21
N GLY A 350 22.55 8.45 27.94
CA GLY A 350 21.20 7.96 27.64
C GLY A 350 21.25 7.08 26.40
N SER A 351 20.37 6.07 26.32
CA SER A 351 20.27 5.21 25.14
C SER A 351 20.11 6.05 23.87
N VAL A 352 21.01 5.87 22.88
CA VAL A 352 20.96 6.62 21.61
C VAL A 352 19.61 6.45 20.90
N TYR A 353 18.94 5.33 21.17
CA TYR A 353 17.61 5.00 20.66
C TYR A 353 16.50 5.75 21.41
N GLU A 354 16.58 5.90 22.73
CA GLU A 354 15.54 6.62 23.50
C GLU A 354 15.58 8.14 23.27
N SER A 355 16.74 8.70 22.89
CA SER A 355 16.84 10.09 22.42
C SER A 355 16.33 10.29 20.98
N CYS A 356 16.01 9.21 20.27
CA CYS A 356 15.49 9.28 18.90
C CYS A 356 14.12 9.98 18.90
N PRO A 357 13.88 10.98 18.03
CA PRO A 357 12.64 11.74 18.08
C PRO A 357 11.36 10.91 17.99
N ASP A 358 11.27 9.97 17.06
CA ASP A 358 10.10 9.10 16.94
C ASP A 358 9.97 8.14 18.13
N ARG A 359 11.08 7.81 18.81
CA ARG A 359 11.00 7.05 20.07
C ARG A 359 10.42 7.90 21.20
N MET A 360 10.88 9.15 21.35
CA MET A 360 10.34 10.07 22.36
C MET A 360 8.85 10.33 22.15
N THR A 361 8.45 10.69 20.93
CA THR A 361 7.05 10.92 20.57
C THR A 361 6.24 9.63 20.72
N GLY A 362 6.79 8.48 20.31
CA GLY A 362 6.20 7.16 20.51
C GLY A 362 5.92 6.84 21.99
N ARG A 363 6.88 7.09 22.89
CA ARG A 363 6.69 6.89 24.34
C ARG A 363 5.61 7.80 24.92
N SER A 364 5.58 9.06 24.48
CA SER A 364 4.56 10.03 24.90
C SER A 364 3.16 9.59 24.47
N ALA A 365 3.00 9.23 23.19
CA ALA A 365 1.72 8.77 22.65
C ALA A 365 1.28 7.43 23.27
N PHE A 366 2.21 6.51 23.54
CA PHE A 366 1.94 5.28 24.27
C PHE A 366 1.38 5.55 25.68
N ALA A 367 2.03 6.44 26.44
CA ALA A 367 1.56 6.84 27.76
C ALA A 367 0.19 7.53 27.72
N GLU A 368 -0.13 8.24 26.64
CA GLU A 368 -1.45 8.85 26.45
C GLU A 368 -2.52 7.79 26.11
N LEU A 369 -2.22 6.85 25.21
CA LEU A 369 -3.12 5.72 24.89
C LEU A 369 -3.46 4.89 26.14
N GLN A 370 -2.49 4.65 27.02
CA GLN A 370 -2.71 3.96 28.30
C GLN A 370 -3.70 4.70 29.21
N LYS A 371 -3.67 6.03 29.21
CA LYS A 371 -4.57 6.85 30.04
C LYS A 371 -5.99 6.91 29.46
N VAL A 372 -6.07 7.07 28.14
CA VAL A 372 -7.34 7.27 27.43
C VAL A 372 -8.08 5.94 27.21
N CYS A 373 -7.34 4.83 27.07
CA CYS A 373 -7.88 3.48 26.86
C CYS A 373 -7.27 2.50 27.88
N PRO A 374 -7.58 2.65 29.18
CA PRO A 374 -6.89 1.94 30.26
C PRO A 374 -7.20 0.44 30.32
N SER A 375 -8.28 -0.03 29.70
CA SER A 375 -8.62 -1.45 29.71
C SER A 375 -7.88 -2.27 28.65
N ARG A 376 -7.30 -1.61 27.63
CA ARG A 376 -6.55 -2.26 26.57
C ARG A 376 -5.12 -2.52 27.02
N ASN A 377 -4.65 -3.76 26.82
CA ASN A 377 -3.21 -3.98 26.83
C ASN A 377 -2.59 -3.41 25.54
N TRP A 378 -1.98 -2.24 25.63
CA TRP A 378 -1.09 -1.73 24.59
C TRP A 378 0.30 -2.31 24.79
N ARG A 379 0.91 -2.84 23.72
CA ARG A 379 2.30 -3.30 23.76
C ARG A 379 3.17 -2.41 22.89
N PHE A 380 4.03 -1.62 23.51
CA PHE A 380 5.03 -0.85 22.78
C PHE A 380 6.24 -1.74 22.45
N VAL A 381 6.51 -1.96 21.17
CA VAL A 381 7.66 -2.74 20.70
C VAL A 381 8.77 -1.78 20.28
N ALA A 382 9.75 -1.64 21.15
CA ALA A 382 10.95 -0.84 20.93
C ALA A 382 11.95 -1.57 20.01
N ILE A 383 11.91 -1.25 18.72
CA ILE A 383 12.78 -1.82 17.69
C ILE A 383 14.04 -0.94 17.58
N ASN A 384 15.14 -1.40 18.15
CA ASN A 384 16.42 -0.68 18.13
C ASN A 384 17.35 -1.34 17.11
N ILE A 385 17.78 -0.59 16.09
CA ILE A 385 18.59 -1.11 14.98
C ILE A 385 20.02 -0.56 15.07
N PRO A 386 21.02 -1.39 15.40
CA PRO A 386 22.43 -1.03 15.31
C PRO A 386 22.84 -0.64 13.89
N TYR A 387 23.85 0.21 13.78
CA TYR A 387 24.33 0.65 12.47
C TYR A 387 24.89 -0.51 11.63
N THR A 388 25.58 -1.45 12.27
CA THR A 388 26.10 -2.67 11.64
C THR A 388 25.01 -3.52 11.02
N GLU A 389 23.86 -3.63 11.67
CA GLU A 389 22.71 -4.36 11.15
C GLU A 389 22.06 -3.64 9.97
N THR A 390 22.01 -2.30 10.01
CA THR A 390 21.56 -1.50 8.86
C THR A 390 22.42 -1.76 7.63
N LEU A 391 23.75 -1.79 7.80
CA LEU A 391 24.69 -2.10 6.72
C LEU A 391 24.50 -3.52 6.18
N ALA A 392 24.32 -4.51 7.06
CA ALA A 392 24.13 -5.91 6.67
C ALA A 392 22.88 -6.14 5.81
N HIS A 393 21.82 -5.36 6.02
CA HIS A 393 20.57 -5.47 5.26
C HIS A 393 20.47 -4.48 4.09
N ARG A 394 21.45 -3.58 3.91
CA ARG A 394 21.35 -2.44 2.98
C ARG A 394 21.09 -2.89 1.53
N ASP A 395 21.79 -3.90 1.05
CA ASP A 395 21.63 -4.39 -0.32
C ASP A 395 20.30 -5.12 -0.53
N THR A 396 19.80 -5.81 0.50
CA THR A 396 18.45 -6.40 0.48
C THR A 396 17.40 -5.30 0.36
N VAL A 397 17.49 -4.23 1.15
CA VAL A 397 16.54 -3.12 1.08
C VAL A 397 16.62 -2.41 -0.28
N LYS A 398 17.83 -2.12 -0.77
CA LYS A 398 18.07 -1.54 -2.11
C LYS A 398 17.40 -2.33 -3.22
N ARG A 399 17.42 -3.66 -3.11
CA ARG A 399 16.79 -4.56 -4.08
C ARG A 399 15.28 -4.51 -4.02
N LEU A 400 14.71 -4.59 -2.81
CA LEU A 400 13.26 -4.57 -2.58
C LEU A 400 12.61 -3.24 -2.99
N MET A 401 13.30 -2.11 -2.80
CA MET A 401 12.74 -0.80 -3.10
C MET A 401 12.65 -0.47 -4.60
N ARG A 402 13.39 -1.19 -5.46
CA ARG A 402 13.39 -0.97 -6.91
C ARG A 402 11.98 -0.99 -7.50
N PRO A 403 11.70 -0.21 -8.56
CA PRO A 403 12.66 0.57 -9.36
C PRO A 403 13.11 1.90 -8.73
N HIS A 404 12.49 2.35 -7.64
CA HIS A 404 12.96 3.52 -6.88
C HIS A 404 14.43 3.36 -6.47
N ASN A 405 15.17 4.46 -6.54
CA ASN A 405 16.63 4.42 -6.42
C ASN A 405 17.22 5.71 -5.84
N THR A 406 16.50 6.46 -5.00
CA THR A 406 17.08 7.64 -4.32
C THR A 406 17.48 7.37 -2.88
N GLU A 407 18.36 8.21 -2.32
CA GLU A 407 18.74 8.15 -0.89
C GLU A 407 17.54 8.33 0.05
N MET A 408 16.58 9.18 -0.30
CA MET A 408 15.34 9.34 0.46
C MET A 408 14.52 8.06 0.43
N ASP A 409 14.40 7.44 -0.74
CA ASP A 409 13.67 6.17 -0.88
C ASP A 409 14.32 5.07 -0.03
N LEU A 410 15.65 4.96 -0.02
CA LEU A 410 16.37 3.99 0.80
C LEU A 410 16.15 4.23 2.29
N SER A 411 16.20 5.49 2.71
CA SER A 411 16.03 5.88 4.11
C SER A 411 14.63 5.57 4.64
N ILE A 412 13.59 5.80 3.82
CA ILE A 412 12.20 5.45 4.17
C ILE A 412 12.01 3.93 4.12
N ALA A 413 12.51 3.27 3.07
CA ALA A 413 12.47 1.82 2.91
C ALA A 413 13.10 1.08 4.08
N CYS A 414 14.27 1.53 4.57
CA CYS A 414 14.94 0.96 5.74
C CYS A 414 14.07 1.05 6.99
N ALA A 415 13.46 2.20 7.26
CA ALA A 415 12.60 2.37 8.44
C ALA A 415 11.40 1.41 8.39
N LEU A 416 10.72 1.33 7.24
CA LEU A 416 9.58 0.43 7.06
C LEU A 416 9.98 -1.04 7.10
N TYR A 417 11.11 -1.40 6.50
CA TYR A 417 11.66 -2.75 6.50
C TYR A 417 11.92 -3.26 7.93
N PHE A 418 12.62 -2.49 8.76
CA PHE A 418 12.92 -2.91 10.12
C PHE A 418 11.71 -2.80 11.06
N ALA A 419 10.86 -1.79 10.90
CA ALA A 419 9.61 -1.69 11.67
C ALA A 419 8.70 -2.89 11.40
N SER A 420 8.51 -3.26 10.13
CA SER A 420 7.69 -4.41 9.73
C SER A 420 8.32 -5.76 10.05
N ARG A 421 9.63 -5.86 10.28
CA ARG A 421 10.20 -7.08 10.87
C ARG A 421 9.58 -7.39 12.23
N GLY A 422 9.26 -6.35 13.00
CA GLY A 422 8.47 -6.47 14.23
C GLY A 422 9.20 -7.12 15.40
N GLN A 423 10.54 -7.02 15.42
CA GLN A 423 11.41 -7.62 16.44
C GLN A 423 12.03 -6.53 17.31
N GLY A 424 11.84 -6.60 18.64
CA GLY A 424 12.34 -5.59 19.56
C GLY A 424 12.13 -5.95 21.03
N GLN A 425 12.12 -4.93 21.87
CA GLN A 425 11.83 -5.06 23.31
C GLN A 425 10.37 -4.65 23.57
N ALA A 426 9.57 -5.53 24.16
CA ALA A 426 8.17 -5.28 24.47
C ALA A 426 7.98 -4.59 25.82
N TYR A 427 7.06 -3.61 25.84
CA TYR A 427 6.59 -2.93 27.04
C TYR A 427 5.07 -3.00 27.05
N ASP A 428 4.53 -3.89 27.87
CA ASP A 428 3.09 -4.10 28.02
C ASP A 428 2.50 -3.10 29.01
N SER A 429 1.27 -2.66 28.73
CA SER A 429 0.51 -1.80 29.64
C SER A 429 0.00 -2.58 30.85
N HIS A 430 -0.32 -3.85 30.65
CA HIS A 430 -0.73 -4.81 31.67
C HIS A 430 0.32 -5.93 31.77
N PRO A 431 1.50 -5.67 32.38
CA PRO A 431 2.51 -6.70 32.57
C PRO A 431 1.94 -7.81 33.48
N GLN A 432 2.42 -9.04 33.28
CA GLN A 432 2.15 -10.12 34.24
C GLN A 432 2.82 -9.79 35.58
N GLU A 433 2.26 -10.29 36.68
CA GLU A 433 2.81 -10.02 38.02
C GLU A 433 4.31 -10.38 38.08
N GLY A 434 5.15 -9.39 38.41
CA GLY A 434 6.60 -9.54 38.47
C GLY A 434 7.38 -9.28 37.17
N SER A 435 6.71 -9.03 36.03
CA SER A 435 7.35 -8.78 34.72
C SER A 435 7.34 -7.30 34.31
N HIS A 436 7.95 -6.43 35.11
CA HIS A 436 8.08 -5.00 34.77
C HIS A 436 9.26 -4.69 33.84
N GLU A 437 10.16 -5.65 33.63
CA GLU A 437 11.27 -5.48 32.70
C GLU A 437 10.84 -5.76 31.26
N PRO A 438 11.35 -4.99 30.29
CA PRO A 438 11.07 -5.24 28.89
C PRO A 438 11.66 -6.57 28.43
N THR A 439 10.90 -7.32 27.64
CA THR A 439 11.31 -8.65 27.16
C THR A 439 11.58 -8.65 25.66
N PRO A 440 12.56 -9.42 25.16
CA PRO A 440 12.72 -9.67 23.73
C PRO A 440 11.43 -10.25 23.14
N TYR A 441 10.96 -9.68 22.04
CA TYR A 441 9.65 -9.99 21.48
C TYR A 441 9.65 -9.87 19.95
N THR A 442 8.90 -10.76 19.31
CA THR A 442 8.56 -10.68 17.88
C THR A 442 7.05 -10.67 17.75
N THR A 443 6.49 -9.64 17.13
CA THR A 443 5.05 -9.55 16.92
C THR A 443 4.52 -10.64 15.98
N SER A 444 3.42 -11.29 16.36
CA SER A 444 2.69 -12.23 15.51
C SER A 444 1.72 -11.56 14.53
N ALA A 445 1.46 -10.26 14.64
CA ALA A 445 0.50 -9.57 13.79
C ALA A 445 0.94 -9.56 12.32
N ARG A 446 0.16 -10.19 11.44
CA ARG A 446 0.41 -10.08 9.99
C ARG A 446 -0.12 -8.78 9.40
N VAL A 447 -1.10 -8.13 10.05
CA VAL A 447 -1.67 -6.85 9.62
C VAL A 447 -0.95 -5.70 10.31
N LEU A 448 -0.44 -4.77 9.51
CA LEU A 448 0.21 -3.55 9.95
C LEU A 448 -0.61 -2.32 9.50
N LEU A 449 -1.12 -1.54 10.44
CA LEU A 449 -1.77 -0.27 10.13
C LEU A 449 -0.73 0.82 9.84
N SER A 450 -0.95 1.56 8.77
CA SER A 450 -0.12 2.70 8.38
C SER A 450 -0.95 3.98 8.29
N GLY A 451 -0.40 5.08 8.82
CA GLY A 451 -0.99 6.43 8.74
C GLY A 451 -0.74 7.15 7.39
N LEU A 452 -0.12 6.48 6.41
CA LEU A 452 0.16 7.07 5.09
C LEU A 452 -1.15 7.48 4.39
N GLY A 453 -1.14 8.65 3.77
CA GLY A 453 -2.30 9.27 3.11
C GLY A 453 -2.83 10.48 3.88
N ALA A 454 -2.67 10.52 5.21
CA ALA A 454 -3.16 11.61 6.04
C ALA A 454 -2.51 12.97 5.67
N ASP A 455 -1.21 12.97 5.36
CA ASP A 455 -0.49 14.20 5.02
C ASP A 455 -0.92 14.77 3.66
N GLU A 456 -1.12 13.90 2.66
CA GLU A 456 -1.58 14.26 1.32
C GLU A 456 -3.02 14.77 1.33
N LEU A 457 -3.89 14.19 2.15
CA LEU A 457 -5.32 14.53 2.19
C LEU A 457 -5.63 15.76 3.07
N PHE A 458 -4.91 15.95 4.17
CA PHE A 458 -5.21 16.97 5.19
C PHE A 458 -4.17 18.09 5.28
N ALA A 459 -3.44 18.32 4.19
CA ALA A 459 -2.44 19.38 4.10
C ALA A 459 -1.33 19.27 5.17
N GLY A 460 -0.78 18.08 5.39
CA GLY A 460 0.20 17.84 6.46
C GLY A 460 1.60 18.35 6.19
N TYR A 461 2.05 18.44 4.94
CA TYR A 461 3.39 18.92 4.62
C TYR A 461 3.57 20.43 4.83
N SER A 462 4.74 20.85 5.31
CA SER A 462 5.07 22.28 5.52
C SER A 462 4.94 23.12 4.24
N ARG A 463 5.17 22.52 3.07
CA ARG A 463 5.00 23.19 1.77
C ARG A 463 3.55 23.63 1.51
N HIS A 464 2.56 23.00 2.13
CA HIS A 464 1.16 23.43 2.02
C HIS A 464 0.94 24.80 2.67
N GLY A 465 1.54 25.04 3.85
CA GLY A 465 1.51 26.36 4.47
C GLY A 465 2.22 27.43 3.63
N VAL A 466 3.30 27.04 2.93
CA VAL A 466 3.99 27.92 1.97
C VAL A 466 3.10 28.24 0.76
N ALA A 467 2.44 27.23 0.19
CA ALA A 467 1.52 27.40 -0.93
C ALA A 467 0.35 28.33 -0.55
N PHE A 468 -0.24 28.14 0.64
CA PHE A 468 -1.27 29.02 1.18
C PHE A 468 -0.77 30.45 1.37
N SER A 469 0.44 30.63 1.92
CA SER A 469 1.02 31.96 2.12
C SER A 469 1.30 32.69 0.80
N ARG A 470 1.55 31.95 -0.27
CA ARG A 470 1.86 32.49 -1.60
C ARG A 470 0.60 32.87 -2.39
N ASP A 471 -0.35 31.94 -2.52
CA ASP A 471 -1.52 32.10 -3.42
C ASP A 471 -2.87 31.80 -2.72
N GLY A 472 -2.93 31.89 -1.39
CA GLY A 472 -4.13 31.66 -0.60
C GLY A 472 -4.73 30.25 -0.75
N PHE A 473 -6.05 30.15 -0.65
CA PHE A 473 -6.76 28.88 -0.77
C PHE A 473 -6.58 28.22 -2.14
N ALA A 474 -6.49 29.01 -3.22
CA ALA A 474 -6.28 28.47 -4.56
C ALA A 474 -4.93 27.74 -4.68
N GLY A 475 -3.83 28.36 -4.21
CA GLY A 475 -2.52 27.70 -4.20
C GLY A 475 -2.47 26.46 -3.32
N LEU A 476 -3.14 26.53 -2.16
CA LEU A 476 -3.24 25.38 -1.26
C LEU A 476 -3.98 24.20 -1.92
N ILE A 477 -5.10 24.46 -2.61
CA ILE A 477 -5.86 23.44 -3.33
C ILE A 477 -5.01 22.79 -4.42
N GLU A 478 -4.28 23.57 -5.22
CA GLU A 478 -3.41 23.01 -6.27
C GLU A 478 -2.31 22.11 -5.69
N GLU A 479 -1.67 22.52 -4.60
CA GLU A 479 -0.60 21.75 -3.98
C GLU A 479 -1.13 20.42 -3.40
N ILE A 480 -2.28 20.43 -2.72
CA ILE A 480 -2.91 19.21 -2.18
C ILE A 480 -3.38 18.31 -3.34
N ASN A 481 -3.98 18.87 -4.39
CA ASN A 481 -4.41 18.11 -5.57
C ASN A 481 -3.23 17.43 -6.28
N LEU A 482 -2.08 18.11 -6.35
CA LEU A 482 -0.85 17.53 -6.88
C LEU A 482 -0.36 16.34 -6.05
N ASP A 483 -0.47 16.40 -4.73
CA ASP A 483 -0.08 15.31 -3.84
C ASP A 483 -1.05 14.11 -3.95
N VAL A 484 -2.36 14.37 -3.94
CA VAL A 484 -3.39 13.33 -4.08
C VAL A 484 -3.27 12.61 -5.42
N SER A 485 -3.10 13.35 -6.53
CA SER A 485 -2.92 12.76 -7.87
C SER A 485 -1.64 11.93 -8.04
N ARG A 486 -0.67 12.05 -7.10
CA ARG A 486 0.60 11.31 -7.12
C ARG A 486 0.65 10.15 -6.14
N LEU A 487 -0.41 9.90 -5.35
CA LEU A 487 -0.46 8.82 -4.36
C LEU A 487 -0.06 7.46 -4.96
N GLY A 488 -0.61 7.11 -6.12
CA GLY A 488 -0.34 5.86 -6.81
C GLY A 488 1.06 5.71 -7.41
N LYS A 489 1.84 6.80 -7.51
CA LYS A 489 3.12 6.82 -8.23
C LYS A 489 4.36 6.92 -7.34
N ARG A 490 4.24 7.42 -6.10
CA ARG A 490 5.43 7.80 -5.30
C ARG A 490 5.96 6.76 -4.34
N ASN A 491 5.10 6.12 -3.54
CA ASN A 491 5.57 5.43 -2.32
C ASN A 491 5.04 4.00 -2.17
N LEU A 492 3.80 3.75 -2.57
CA LEU A 492 3.07 2.55 -2.14
C LEU A 492 3.63 1.24 -2.71
N GLY A 493 4.15 1.25 -3.95
CA GLY A 493 4.84 0.09 -4.53
C GLY A 493 6.09 -0.30 -3.73
N ARG A 494 6.98 0.69 -3.49
CA ARG A 494 8.19 0.54 -2.67
C ARG A 494 7.85 -0.01 -1.29
N ASP A 495 6.90 0.63 -0.62
CA ASP A 495 6.52 0.31 0.75
C ASP A 495 5.90 -1.09 0.84
N ASN A 496 5.07 -1.48 -0.14
CA ASN A 496 4.52 -2.82 -0.23
C ASN A 496 5.60 -3.88 -0.43
N ARG A 497 6.67 -3.60 -1.18
CA ARG A 497 7.78 -4.54 -1.38
C ARG A 497 8.58 -4.79 -0.12
N VAL A 498 8.95 -3.74 0.60
CA VAL A 498 9.78 -3.86 1.82
C VAL A 498 9.02 -4.44 3.00
N ILE A 499 7.73 -4.11 3.16
CA ILE A 499 6.91 -4.61 4.27
C ILE A 499 6.57 -6.10 4.05
N ALA A 500 6.14 -6.45 2.84
CA ALA A 500 5.74 -7.81 2.54
C ALA A 500 6.90 -8.80 2.59
N HIS A 501 8.17 -8.36 2.45
CA HIS A 501 9.33 -9.24 2.61
C HIS A 501 9.31 -10.06 3.92
N TRP A 502 8.67 -9.53 4.96
CA TRP A 502 8.51 -10.18 6.26
C TRP A 502 7.21 -10.98 6.42
N GLY A 503 6.49 -11.28 5.33
CA GLY A 503 5.20 -11.96 5.38
C GLY A 503 4.13 -11.13 6.09
N ARG A 504 4.15 -9.80 5.91
CA ARG A 504 3.23 -8.87 6.55
C ARG A 504 2.58 -7.92 5.57
N GLU A 505 1.37 -7.51 5.89
CA GLU A 505 0.54 -6.68 5.04
C GLU A 505 0.30 -5.32 5.68
N ALA A 506 0.65 -4.25 4.96
CA ALA A 506 0.21 -2.91 5.32
C ALA A 506 -1.23 -2.66 4.88
N ARG A 507 -2.05 -2.09 5.78
CA ARG A 507 -3.39 -1.57 5.51
C ARG A 507 -3.41 -0.06 5.76
N PHE A 508 -4.11 0.66 4.90
CA PHE A 508 -4.07 2.12 4.83
C PHE A 508 -5.49 2.71 4.97
N PRO A 509 -5.98 2.94 6.20
CA PRO A 509 -7.34 3.47 6.42
C PRO A 509 -7.56 4.86 5.79
N PHE A 510 -6.53 5.71 5.78
CA PHE A 510 -6.59 7.01 5.10
C PHE A 510 -6.65 6.91 3.57
N LEU A 511 -6.31 5.76 3.00
CA LEU A 511 -6.36 5.49 1.56
C LEU A 511 -7.47 4.52 1.18
N ASP A 512 -8.53 4.49 1.99
CA ASP A 512 -9.79 3.90 1.61
C ASP A 512 -10.47 4.75 0.54
N GLU A 513 -11.01 4.12 -0.49
CA GLU A 513 -11.58 4.80 -1.65
C GLU A 513 -12.77 5.68 -1.26
N ASP A 514 -13.68 5.19 -0.40
CA ASP A 514 -14.82 5.98 0.05
C ASP A 514 -14.36 7.14 0.95
N PHE A 515 -13.37 6.87 1.82
CA PHE A 515 -12.80 7.89 2.69
C PHE A 515 -12.11 8.99 1.87
N VAL A 516 -11.25 8.63 0.93
CA VAL A 516 -10.56 9.57 0.02
C VAL A 516 -11.59 10.33 -0.80
N SER A 517 -12.57 9.64 -1.39
CA SER A 517 -13.63 10.23 -2.21
C SER A 517 -14.41 11.30 -1.44
N TRP A 518 -14.76 11.01 -0.18
CA TRP A 518 -15.41 11.99 0.68
C TRP A 518 -14.47 13.15 1.03
N VAL A 519 -13.24 12.88 1.48
CA VAL A 519 -12.30 13.93 1.89
C VAL A 519 -11.94 14.87 0.75
N VAL A 520 -11.73 14.38 -0.49
CA VAL A 520 -11.37 15.26 -1.61
C VAL A 520 -12.52 16.21 -1.99
N GLN A 521 -13.77 15.84 -1.70
CA GLN A 521 -14.95 16.67 -1.92
C GLN A 521 -15.20 17.72 -0.84
N LEU A 522 -14.59 17.59 0.35
CA LEU A 522 -14.70 18.66 1.36
C LEU A 522 -13.99 19.93 0.89
N PRO A 523 -14.49 21.12 1.26
CA PRO A 523 -13.72 22.36 1.13
C PRO A 523 -12.40 22.28 1.89
N VAL A 524 -11.34 22.91 1.37
CA VAL A 524 -10.00 22.74 1.94
C VAL A 524 -9.87 23.27 3.38
N TRP A 525 -10.63 24.30 3.75
CA TRP A 525 -10.64 24.87 5.11
C TRP A 525 -11.33 23.96 6.15
N GLU A 526 -12.03 22.91 5.72
CA GLU A 526 -12.55 21.86 6.61
C GLU A 526 -11.54 20.73 6.86
N LYS A 527 -10.43 20.71 6.12
CA LYS A 527 -9.36 19.70 6.24
C LYS A 527 -8.20 20.21 7.11
N CYS A 528 -7.88 21.49 6.98
CA CYS A 528 -6.75 22.14 7.62
C CYS A 528 -7.10 23.55 8.12
N GLY A 529 -6.27 24.11 8.99
CA GLY A 529 -6.54 25.37 9.69
C GLY A 529 -6.08 26.64 8.99
N PHE A 530 -5.47 26.54 7.81
CA PHE A 530 -4.96 27.72 7.09
C PHE A 530 -6.09 28.67 6.71
N GLY A 531 -5.96 29.96 7.02
CA GLY A 531 -6.96 30.98 6.70
C GLY A 531 -8.29 30.87 7.46
N THR A 532 -8.40 29.96 8.44
CA THR A 532 -9.57 29.85 9.31
C THR A 532 -9.55 30.92 10.41
N THR A 533 -10.71 31.42 10.81
CA THR A 533 -10.81 32.33 11.97
C THR A 533 -10.33 31.61 13.23
N ALA A 534 -9.51 32.29 14.03
CA ALA A 534 -8.98 31.75 15.28
C ALA A 534 -10.12 31.29 16.21
N THR A 535 -9.92 30.14 16.85
CA THR A 535 -10.81 29.66 17.91
C THR A 535 -10.45 30.36 19.21
N GLU A 536 -11.46 30.79 19.97
CA GLU A 536 -11.27 31.36 21.31
C GLU A 536 -11.31 30.27 22.40
N LEU A 537 -11.54 29.01 22.03
CA LEU A 537 -11.64 27.90 22.97
C LEU A 537 -10.26 27.56 23.56
N PRO A 538 -10.06 27.70 24.90
CA PRO A 538 -8.77 27.40 25.52
C PRO A 538 -8.32 25.96 25.36
N SER A 539 -9.27 25.01 25.29
CA SER A 539 -9.03 23.58 25.06
C SER A 539 -8.39 23.29 23.69
N GLU A 540 -8.54 24.18 22.72
CA GLU A 540 -8.04 24.07 21.35
C GLU A 540 -6.81 24.97 21.11
N ALA A 541 -6.31 25.65 22.15
CA ALA A 541 -5.09 26.46 22.05
C ALA A 541 -3.88 25.60 21.69
N GLY A 542 -3.03 26.13 20.79
CA GLY A 542 -1.78 25.48 20.36
C GLY A 542 -1.95 24.36 19.33
N ILE A 543 -3.13 24.24 18.70
CA ILE A 543 -3.37 23.32 17.59
C ILE A 543 -2.84 23.92 16.29
N ASP A 544 -2.00 23.15 15.58
CA ASP A 544 -1.43 23.55 14.30
C ASP A 544 -2.46 23.57 13.17
N SER A 545 -2.20 24.40 12.16
CA SER A 545 -3.00 24.47 10.94
C SER A 545 -2.87 23.20 10.09
N GLU A 546 -1.69 22.61 10.02
CA GLU A 546 -1.47 21.34 9.32
C GLU A 546 -2.33 20.23 9.95
N LYS A 547 -3.17 19.59 9.13
CA LYS A 547 -4.07 18.51 9.56
C LYS A 547 -5.00 18.89 10.71
N LYS A 548 -5.40 20.16 10.81
CA LYS A 548 -6.24 20.65 11.92
C LYS A 548 -7.48 19.78 12.15
N ALA A 549 -8.15 19.31 11.10
CA ALA A 549 -9.32 18.43 11.25
C ALA A 549 -8.98 17.14 12.02
N LEU A 550 -7.88 16.45 11.67
CA LEU A 550 -7.43 15.25 12.36
C LEU A 550 -6.97 15.54 13.79
N ARG A 551 -6.35 16.71 14.04
CA ARG A 551 -5.97 17.14 15.40
C ARG A 551 -7.20 17.37 16.28
N LEU A 552 -8.27 17.92 15.72
CA LEU A 552 -9.54 18.10 16.42
C LEU A 552 -10.23 16.76 16.69
N VAL A 553 -10.16 15.78 15.76
CA VAL A 553 -10.59 14.40 16.06
C VAL A 553 -9.77 13.82 17.21
N ALA A 554 -8.45 14.01 17.23
CA ALA A 554 -7.61 13.55 18.34
C ALA A 554 -8.04 14.18 19.68
N LEU A 555 -8.36 15.48 19.71
CA LEU A 555 -8.90 16.14 20.91
C LEU A 555 -10.23 15.54 21.36
N ARG A 556 -11.18 15.29 20.44
CA ARG A 556 -12.47 14.66 20.76
C ARG A 556 -12.29 13.27 21.38
N LEU A 557 -11.29 12.52 20.92
CA LEU A 557 -10.94 11.21 21.44
C LEU A 557 -10.09 11.26 22.73
N GLY A 558 -9.86 12.44 23.31
CA GLY A 558 -9.08 12.65 24.54
C GLY A 558 -7.55 12.69 24.37
N MET A 559 -7.05 12.56 23.13
CA MET A 559 -5.63 12.52 22.77
C MET A 559 -5.03 13.94 22.66
N THR A 560 -4.95 14.62 23.81
CA THR A 560 -4.56 16.03 23.97
C THR A 560 -3.12 16.34 23.56
N SER A 561 -2.16 15.49 23.93
CA SER A 561 -0.74 15.64 23.58
C SER A 561 -0.52 15.35 22.10
N VAL A 562 -1.04 14.23 21.61
CA VAL A 562 -0.96 13.83 20.19
C VAL A 562 -1.55 14.90 19.26
N ALA A 563 -2.67 15.53 19.64
CA ALA A 563 -3.28 16.62 18.86
C ALA A 563 -2.34 17.81 18.63
N ARG A 564 -1.33 18.02 19.49
CA ARG A 564 -0.37 19.13 19.42
C ARG A 564 1.02 18.70 18.94
N GLU A 565 1.20 17.42 18.65
CA GLU A 565 2.49 16.89 18.23
C GLU A 565 2.91 17.49 16.88
N LYS A 566 4.20 17.81 16.75
CA LYS A 566 4.74 18.42 15.55
C LYS A 566 5.04 17.33 14.53
N LYS A 567 4.70 17.59 13.26
CA LYS A 567 5.03 16.66 12.18
C LYS A 567 6.53 16.49 12.03
N ARG A 568 6.95 15.24 11.86
CA ARG A 568 8.31 14.88 11.45
C ARG A 568 8.25 13.81 10.36
N ALA A 569 9.14 13.88 9.37
CA ALA A 569 9.27 12.82 8.38
C ALA A 569 10.01 11.62 8.98
N ILE A 570 9.54 10.40 8.69
CA ILE A 570 10.06 9.15 9.25
C ILE A 570 11.59 9.02 9.15
N GLN A 571 12.18 9.44 8.03
CA GLN A 571 13.63 9.36 7.81
C GLN A 571 14.47 10.21 8.79
N PHE A 572 13.90 11.31 9.28
CA PHE A 572 14.55 12.16 10.28
C PHE A 572 14.13 11.78 11.69
N GLY A 573 12.89 11.32 11.84
CA GLY A 573 12.30 10.91 13.11
C GLY A 573 12.92 9.64 13.69
N SER A 574 13.15 8.63 12.85
CA SER A 574 13.81 7.36 13.19
C SER A 574 15.34 7.39 13.08
N ARG A 575 15.89 8.51 12.60
CA ARG A 575 17.34 8.75 12.33
C ARG A 575 17.97 7.87 11.24
N THR A 576 17.19 7.33 10.30
CA THR A 576 17.71 6.60 9.12
C THR A 576 18.40 7.48 8.07
N ALA A 577 18.09 8.78 8.03
CA ALA A 577 18.72 9.69 7.08
C ALA A 577 20.18 10.02 7.46
N LYS A 578 21.00 10.25 6.43
CA LYS A 578 22.35 10.84 6.54
C LYS A 578 23.29 10.09 7.50
N MET A 579 23.24 8.76 7.53
CA MET A 579 24.12 7.94 8.38
C MET A 579 25.60 8.01 7.96
N GLU A 580 25.88 8.16 6.66
CA GLU A 580 27.24 8.19 6.10
C GLU A 580 27.84 9.61 5.98
N LYS A 581 29.17 9.68 5.80
CA LYS A 581 29.91 10.93 5.59
C LYS A 581 29.83 11.35 4.12
N GLY A 582 29.08 12.42 3.83
CA GLY A 582 28.99 13.02 2.49
C GLY A 582 27.97 14.15 2.42
N ARG A 583 27.99 14.94 1.33
CA ARG A 583 26.97 15.96 1.00
C ARG A 583 25.89 15.39 0.07
N VAL A 584 25.40 14.19 0.39
CA VAL A 584 24.37 13.54 -0.43
C VAL A 584 22.99 14.11 -0.10
N LYS A 585 22.25 14.53 -1.11
CA LYS A 585 20.86 15.00 -1.00
C LYS A 585 19.92 13.80 -1.10
N GLY A 586 18.74 13.91 -0.50
CA GLY A 586 17.75 12.83 -0.55
C GLY A 586 17.27 12.48 -1.97
N THR A 587 17.41 13.40 -2.92
CA THR A 587 17.06 13.21 -4.33
C THR A 587 18.17 12.58 -5.16
N ASP A 588 19.38 12.42 -4.60
CA ASP A 588 20.49 11.85 -5.33
C ASP A 588 20.23 10.35 -5.56
N ALA A 589 20.56 9.88 -6.75
CA ALA A 589 20.46 8.46 -7.09
C ALA A 589 21.47 7.65 -6.27
N LEU A 590 21.05 6.47 -5.84
CA LEU A 590 21.89 5.50 -5.16
C LEU A 590 22.99 5.03 -6.12
N SER A 591 24.23 4.99 -5.61
CA SER A 591 25.36 4.36 -6.30
C SER A 591 25.25 2.84 -6.38
#